data_AF-A0AB74VAU6-F1
#
_entry.id   AF-A0AB74VAU6-F1
#
_cell.length_a   1.000
_cell.length_b   1.000
_cell.length_c   1.000
_cell.angle_alpha   90.00
_cell.angle_beta   90.00
_cell.angle_gamma   90.00
#
_symmetry.space_group_name_H-M   'P 1'
#
loop_
_entity.id
_entity.type
_entity.pdbx_description
1 polymer ?
#
loop_
_entity_poly.entity_id
_entity_poly.type
_entity_poly.pdbx_seq_one_letter_code
_entity_poly.pdbx_strand_id
1 'polypeptide(L)'
;MYKEGNESWKVVVSSDMSLNFALFTGCVYGLIDIDNIEGGNRLWPSKYFINKCHKQLPLVKEQWSEWFNNMIKGRGEKVISKQRFDHGDNMFNPPDFSDFPYYELRECCKNAWRPFIEWWEMVGGGRNALSYFEGFGNEKINEYINEFENKVQRKVKPFNLYIDLVYTGTSKIIEANNEYIVMIPVRPIYFDKDWWMSKLQQIG
;
A
#
# COMPACT_ATOMS: atom_id res chain seq x y z
N MET A 1 13.31 -36.97 -8.73
CA MET A 1 12.08 -36.18 -8.49
C MET A 1 11.97 -35.93 -7.01
N TYR A 2 12.48 -34.79 -6.54
CA TYR A 2 12.26 -34.33 -5.17
C TYR A 2 10.92 -33.61 -5.13
N LYS A 3 10.02 -34.02 -4.23
CA LYS A 3 8.82 -33.23 -3.92
C LYS A 3 9.29 -31.91 -3.32
N GLU A 4 9.02 -30.81 -4.00
CA GLU A 4 9.11 -29.45 -3.44
C GLU A 4 8.28 -29.46 -2.15
N GLY A 5 8.96 -29.39 -1.00
CA GLY A 5 8.30 -29.23 0.28
C GLY A 5 7.58 -27.89 0.26
N ASN A 6 6.32 -27.86 0.70
CA ASN A 6 5.59 -26.61 0.95
C ASN A 6 6.53 -25.64 1.65
N GLU A 7 6.84 -24.52 1.02
CA GLU A 7 7.64 -23.47 1.62
C GLU A 7 6.99 -23.10 2.96
N SER A 8 7.79 -23.06 4.02
CA SER A 8 7.30 -22.73 5.37
C SER A 8 6.82 -21.29 5.46
N TRP A 9 7.09 -20.48 4.45
CA TRP A 9 6.77 -19.06 4.39
C TRP A 9 6.01 -18.74 3.10
N LYS A 10 5.28 -17.63 3.12
CA LYS A 10 4.53 -17.13 1.95
C LYS A 10 4.58 -15.62 1.93
N VAL A 11 4.95 -15.05 0.77
CA VAL A 11 4.76 -13.62 0.51
C VAL A 11 3.67 -13.44 -0.52
N VAL A 12 2.71 -12.56 -0.24
CA VAL A 12 1.64 -12.18 -1.16
C VAL A 12 1.80 -10.70 -1.47
N VAL A 13 1.84 -10.36 -2.75
CA VAL A 13 2.00 -9.00 -3.23
C VAL A 13 0.76 -8.64 -4.05
N SER A 14 0.16 -7.49 -3.75
CA SER A 14 -1.04 -7.00 -4.44
C SER A 14 -1.02 -5.49 -4.55
N SER A 15 -1.82 -4.94 -5.46
CA SER A 15 -2.01 -3.51 -5.65
C SER A 15 -3.48 -3.15 -5.47
N ASP A 16 -3.88 -2.93 -4.23
CA ASP A 16 -5.26 -2.64 -3.90
C ASP A 16 -5.73 -1.28 -4.46
N MET A 17 -6.81 -1.31 -5.24
CA MET A 17 -7.35 -0.11 -5.88
C MET A 17 -7.88 0.91 -4.86
N SER A 18 -8.58 0.45 -3.81
CA SER A 18 -9.17 1.35 -2.81
C SER A 18 -8.09 2.11 -2.05
N LEU A 19 -7.00 1.42 -1.71
CA LEU A 19 -5.84 2.00 -1.03
C LEU A 19 -5.09 2.98 -1.92
N ASN A 20 -4.86 2.61 -3.19
CA ASN A 20 -4.25 3.50 -4.17
C ASN A 20 -5.12 4.73 -4.44
N PHE A 21 -6.45 4.57 -4.44
CA PHE A 21 -7.39 5.69 -4.57
C PHE A 21 -7.36 6.63 -3.37
N ALA A 22 -7.28 6.10 -2.15
CA ALA A 22 -7.16 6.90 -0.94
C ALA A 22 -5.90 7.79 -1.00
N LEU A 23 -4.75 7.20 -1.37
CA LEU A 23 -3.49 7.93 -1.51
C LEU A 23 -3.52 8.94 -2.65
N PHE A 24 -4.10 8.58 -3.81
CA PHE A 24 -4.32 9.50 -4.92
C PHE A 24 -5.12 10.72 -4.49
N THR A 25 -6.25 10.51 -3.79
CA THR A 25 -7.09 11.59 -3.25
C THR A 25 -6.30 12.47 -2.30
N GLY A 26 -5.50 11.86 -1.41
CA GLY A 26 -4.62 12.57 -0.49
C GLY A 26 -3.61 13.47 -1.22
N CYS A 27 -2.96 12.96 -2.28
CA CYS A 27 -2.02 13.73 -3.10
C CYS A 27 -2.67 14.91 -3.83
N VAL A 28 -3.82 14.65 -4.47
CA VAL A 28 -4.55 15.62 -5.29
C VAL A 28 -4.99 16.85 -4.49
N TYR A 29 -5.44 16.63 -3.25
CA TYR A 29 -5.94 17.68 -2.36
C TYR A 29 -4.91 18.16 -1.34
N GLY A 30 -3.71 17.58 -1.30
CA GLY A 30 -2.66 17.95 -0.35
C GLY A 30 -2.99 17.56 1.10
N LEU A 31 -3.66 16.42 1.30
CA LEU A 31 -4.04 15.89 2.61
C LEU A 31 -2.90 15.08 3.28
N ILE A 32 -1.86 14.74 2.51
CA ILE A 32 -0.69 14.03 3.00
C ILE A 32 0.39 15.03 3.39
N ASP A 33 0.86 14.95 4.64
CA ASP A 33 1.98 15.76 5.10
C ASP A 33 3.27 15.34 4.42
N ILE A 34 3.83 16.27 3.64
CA ILE A 34 5.07 16.08 2.89
C ILE A 34 6.26 15.96 3.85
N ASP A 35 6.18 16.55 5.05
CA ASP A 35 7.25 16.52 6.06
C ASP A 35 7.46 15.12 6.66
N ASN A 36 6.49 14.20 6.51
CA ASN A 36 6.63 12.80 6.90
C ASN A 36 7.20 11.91 5.79
N ILE A 37 7.40 12.47 4.60
CA ILE A 37 7.90 11.77 3.41
C ILE A 37 9.40 12.09 3.26
N GLU A 38 10.22 11.52 4.14
CA GLU A 38 11.67 11.54 3.94
C GLU A 38 12.02 10.66 2.73
N GLY A 39 12.49 11.27 1.64
CA GLY A 39 12.93 10.56 0.44
C GLY A 39 12.71 11.34 -0.85
N GLY A 40 13.44 11.00 -1.91
CA GLY A 40 13.35 11.67 -3.23
C GLY A 40 12.07 11.39 -4.03
N ASN A 41 11.08 10.70 -3.46
CA ASN A 41 9.84 10.37 -4.15
C ASN A 41 8.89 11.56 -4.13
N ARG A 42 8.67 12.17 -5.29
CA ARG A 42 7.65 13.23 -5.44
C ARG A 42 6.26 12.62 -5.35
N LEU A 43 5.39 13.22 -4.54
CA LEU A 43 3.97 12.88 -4.50
C LEU A 43 3.36 13.05 -5.89
N TRP A 44 2.59 12.04 -6.31
CA TRP A 44 1.87 12.03 -7.56
C TRP A 44 0.38 11.74 -7.29
N PRO A 45 -0.55 12.42 -7.97
CA PRO A 45 -0.32 13.56 -8.84
C PRO A 45 0.06 14.81 -8.04
N SER A 46 0.72 15.76 -8.70
CA SER A 46 1.03 17.05 -8.11
C SER A 46 -0.25 17.86 -7.89
N LYS A 47 -0.74 17.91 -6.63
CA LYS A 47 -1.64 18.92 -6.04
C LYS A 47 -2.57 19.64 -7.05
N TYR A 48 -3.50 18.89 -7.66
CA TYR A 48 -4.31 19.38 -8.79
C TYR A 48 -5.53 20.20 -8.36
N PHE A 49 -6.11 19.97 -7.18
CA PHE A 49 -7.40 20.59 -6.77
C PHE A 49 -7.35 21.43 -5.48
N ILE A 50 -6.16 21.87 -5.04
CA ILE A 50 -5.99 22.68 -3.80
C ILE A 50 -6.95 23.88 -3.72
N ASN A 51 -7.20 24.54 -4.85
CA ASN A 51 -8.01 25.76 -4.89
C ASN A 51 -9.50 25.54 -4.57
N LYS A 52 -10.01 24.31 -4.59
CA LYS A 52 -11.43 24.01 -4.31
C LYS A 52 -11.76 23.72 -2.85
N CYS A 53 -10.75 23.47 -1.99
CA CYS A 53 -10.96 22.92 -0.64
C CYS A 53 -10.36 23.79 0.49
N HIS A 54 -9.83 24.97 0.17
CA HIS A 54 -8.90 25.70 1.06
C HIS A 54 -9.46 26.08 2.44
N LYS A 55 -10.77 26.27 2.60
CA LYS A 55 -11.40 26.65 3.89
C LYS A 55 -11.65 25.46 4.83
N GLN A 56 -11.70 24.24 4.32
CA GLN A 56 -11.98 23.03 5.10
C GLN A 56 -10.79 22.06 5.14
N LEU A 57 -9.64 22.46 4.59
CA LEU A 57 -8.46 21.60 4.45
C LEU A 57 -8.04 20.88 5.76
N PRO A 58 -8.02 21.53 6.94
CA PRO A 58 -7.69 20.83 8.18
C PRO A 58 -8.67 19.69 8.52
N LEU A 59 -9.98 19.95 8.37
CA LEU A 59 -11.03 18.96 8.61
C LEU A 59 -10.93 17.80 7.62
N VAL A 60 -10.79 18.11 6.32
CA VAL A 60 -10.70 17.08 5.27
C VAL A 60 -9.45 16.23 5.45
N LYS A 61 -8.36 16.82 5.92
CA LYS A 61 -7.12 16.12 6.23
C LYS A 61 -7.29 15.16 7.42
N GLU A 62 -7.98 15.57 8.47
CA GLU A 62 -8.32 14.71 9.61
C GLU A 62 -9.20 13.53 9.16
N GLN A 63 -10.29 13.81 8.44
CA GLN A 63 -11.19 12.80 7.89
C GLN A 63 -10.45 11.80 6.99
N TRP A 64 -9.54 12.29 6.13
CA TRP A 64 -8.74 11.44 5.26
C TRP A 64 -7.76 10.58 6.04
N SER A 65 -7.09 11.15 7.05
CA SER A 65 -6.16 10.41 7.89
C SER A 65 -6.86 9.30 8.67
N GLU A 66 -8.03 9.61 9.26
CA GLU A 66 -8.85 8.62 9.96
C GLU A 66 -9.29 7.50 9.01
N TRP A 67 -9.82 7.86 7.84
CA TRP A 67 -10.23 6.88 6.83
C TRP A 67 -9.06 5.98 6.42
N PHE A 68 -7.94 6.56 5.99
CA PHE A 68 -6.76 5.80 5.56
C PHE A 68 -6.23 4.87 6.65
N ASN A 69 -6.10 5.35 7.88
CA ASN A 69 -5.64 4.54 9.00
C ASN A 69 -6.59 3.37 9.30
N ASN A 70 -7.91 3.59 9.20
CA ASN A 70 -8.90 2.53 9.35
C ASN A 70 -8.80 1.48 8.23
N MET A 71 -8.49 1.90 6.99
CA MET A 71 -8.24 0.96 5.89
C MET A 71 -7.05 0.04 6.18
N ILE A 72 -5.92 0.63 6.59
CA ILE A 72 -4.70 -0.10 6.90
C ILE A 72 -4.94 -1.09 8.04
N LYS A 73 -5.58 -0.62 9.12
CA LYS A 73 -5.91 -1.45 10.28
C LYS A 73 -6.85 -2.60 9.90
N GLY A 74 -7.97 -2.31 9.23
CA GLY A 74 -8.94 -3.32 8.84
C GLY A 74 -8.37 -4.39 7.90
N ARG A 75 -7.49 -3.98 6.96
CA ARG A 75 -6.77 -4.93 6.11
C ARG A 75 -5.80 -5.78 6.92
N GLY A 76 -5.04 -5.18 7.84
CA GLY A 76 -4.13 -5.90 8.72
C GLY A 76 -4.84 -6.95 9.59
N GLU A 77 -6.01 -6.63 10.13
CA GLU A 77 -6.84 -7.55 10.91
C GLU A 77 -7.35 -8.73 10.06
N LYS A 78 -7.71 -8.48 8.80
CA LYS A 78 -8.12 -9.55 7.86
C LYS A 78 -6.99 -10.49 7.49
N VAL A 79 -5.78 -9.97 7.33
CA VAL A 79 -4.59 -10.81 7.09
C VAL A 79 -4.39 -11.78 8.26
N ILE A 80 -4.37 -11.26 9.49
CA ILE A 80 -4.20 -12.07 10.71
C ILE A 80 -5.32 -13.11 10.85
N SER A 81 -6.56 -12.70 10.63
CA SER A 81 -7.74 -13.58 10.74
C SER A 81 -7.99 -14.47 9.51
N LYS A 82 -7.13 -14.39 8.49
CA LYS A 82 -7.21 -15.13 7.22
C LYS A 82 -8.55 -14.93 6.49
N GLN A 83 -9.13 -13.74 6.62
CA GLN A 83 -10.35 -13.35 5.94
C GLN A 83 -10.06 -12.86 4.52
N ARG A 84 -11.06 -12.93 3.65
CA ARG A 84 -10.97 -12.35 2.30
C ARG A 84 -11.04 -10.83 2.38
N PHE A 85 -10.40 -10.18 1.42
CA PHE A 85 -10.57 -8.74 1.22
C PHE A 85 -11.85 -8.50 0.43
N ASP A 86 -12.94 -8.21 1.12
CA ASP A 86 -14.19 -7.86 0.45
C ASP A 86 -14.10 -6.42 -0.07
N HIS A 87 -14.61 -6.20 -1.29
CA HIS A 87 -14.51 -4.92 -2.00
C HIS A 87 -15.39 -3.81 -1.36
N GLY A 88 -16.35 -4.19 -0.51
CA GLY A 88 -17.23 -3.25 0.21
C GLY A 88 -16.65 -2.77 1.54
N ASP A 89 -15.57 -3.39 2.02
CA ASP A 89 -14.92 -2.93 3.23
C ASP A 89 -14.08 -1.69 2.93
N ASN A 90 -14.02 -0.75 3.88
CA ASN A 90 -13.36 0.56 3.78
C ASN A 90 -14.20 1.70 3.21
N MET A 91 -15.52 1.56 3.16
CA MET A 91 -16.43 2.62 2.68
C MET A 91 -16.16 2.99 1.21
N PHE A 92 -15.47 2.12 0.46
CA PHE A 92 -15.05 2.35 -0.91
C PHE A 92 -16.15 1.90 -1.88
N ASN A 93 -17.10 2.79 -2.15
CA ASN A 93 -18.22 2.54 -3.06
C ASN A 93 -18.32 3.64 -4.14
N PRO A 94 -17.34 3.69 -5.06
CA PRO A 94 -17.41 4.62 -6.18
C PRO A 94 -18.63 4.32 -7.09
N PRO A 95 -19.11 5.32 -7.86
CA PRO A 95 -18.56 6.67 -7.98
C PRO A 95 -19.10 7.67 -6.94
N ASP A 96 -20.18 7.31 -6.23
CA ASP A 96 -20.92 8.26 -5.39
C ASP A 96 -20.45 8.32 -3.95
N PHE A 97 -19.70 7.30 -3.50
CA PHE A 97 -19.16 7.20 -2.14
C PHE A 97 -20.25 7.36 -1.08
N SER A 98 -21.42 6.75 -1.30
CA SER A 98 -22.61 6.97 -0.45
C SER A 98 -22.40 6.52 1.00
N ASP A 99 -21.48 5.58 1.22
CA ASP A 99 -21.19 5.01 2.54
C ASP A 99 -20.16 5.85 3.32
N PHE A 100 -19.54 6.87 2.71
CA PHE A 100 -18.60 7.77 3.41
C PHE A 100 -19.33 8.63 4.44
N PRO A 101 -18.98 8.59 5.73
CA PRO A 101 -19.65 9.38 6.76
C PRO A 101 -19.20 10.85 6.73
N TYR A 102 -18.08 11.12 6.06
CA TYR A 102 -17.42 12.41 5.96
C TYR A 102 -17.91 13.18 4.74
N TYR A 103 -18.80 14.14 4.93
CA TYR A 103 -19.40 14.88 3.81
C TYR A 103 -18.34 15.60 2.96
N GLU A 104 -17.40 16.30 3.57
CA GLU A 104 -16.38 17.07 2.87
C GLU A 104 -15.41 16.16 2.10
N LEU A 105 -14.91 15.11 2.74
CA LEU A 105 -14.06 14.11 2.09
C LEU A 105 -14.80 13.35 0.98
N ARG A 106 -16.10 13.06 1.14
CA ARG A 106 -16.92 12.42 0.11
C ARG A 106 -16.91 13.23 -1.18
N GLU A 107 -17.09 14.54 -1.10
CA GLU A 107 -17.04 15.41 -2.28
C GLU A 107 -15.64 15.44 -2.91
N CYS A 108 -14.57 15.40 -2.12
CA CYS A 108 -13.21 15.21 -2.65
C CYS A 108 -13.07 13.88 -3.41
N CYS A 109 -13.55 12.77 -2.84
CA CYS A 109 -13.50 11.45 -3.47
C CYS A 109 -14.28 11.41 -4.80
N LYS A 110 -15.51 11.93 -4.83
CA LYS A 110 -16.34 12.01 -6.05
C LYS A 110 -15.62 12.76 -7.18
N ASN A 111 -15.00 13.90 -6.84
CA ASN A 111 -14.25 14.71 -7.80
C ASN A 111 -12.94 14.04 -8.26
N ALA A 112 -12.28 13.26 -7.39
CA ALA A 112 -11.05 12.56 -7.70
C ALA A 112 -11.27 11.25 -8.49
N TRP A 113 -12.46 10.66 -8.41
CA TRP A 113 -12.73 9.31 -8.94
C TRP A 113 -12.48 9.17 -10.44
N ARG A 114 -13.03 10.07 -11.25
CA ARG A 114 -12.86 10.00 -12.70
C ARG A 114 -11.39 10.19 -13.11
N PRO A 115 -10.67 11.24 -12.65
CA PRO A 115 -9.23 11.36 -12.90
C PRO A 115 -8.42 10.13 -12.44
N PHE A 116 -8.79 9.55 -11.29
CA PHE A 116 -8.12 8.35 -10.78
C PHE A 116 -8.30 7.16 -11.72
N ILE A 117 -9.54 6.83 -12.11
CA ILE A 117 -9.80 5.67 -12.99
C ILE A 117 -9.18 5.87 -14.36
N GLU A 118 -9.28 7.06 -14.93
CA GLU A 118 -8.64 7.39 -16.20
C GLU A 118 -7.14 7.09 -16.14
N TRP A 119 -6.45 7.52 -15.08
CA TRP A 119 -5.05 7.18 -14.89
C TRP A 119 -4.79 5.70 -14.52
N TRP A 120 -5.58 5.11 -13.64
CA TRP A 120 -5.35 3.76 -13.11
C TRP A 120 -5.41 2.71 -14.21
N GLU A 121 -6.32 2.89 -15.16
CA GLU A 121 -6.59 1.98 -16.27
C GLU A 121 -5.75 2.26 -17.54
N MET A 122 -5.01 3.37 -17.58
CA MET A 122 -4.11 3.68 -18.70
C MET A 122 -3.05 2.59 -18.91
N VAL A 123 -2.59 2.40 -20.15
CA VAL A 123 -1.55 1.41 -20.49
C VAL A 123 -0.28 1.60 -19.65
N GLY A 124 0.18 2.84 -19.47
CA GLY A 124 1.28 3.21 -18.56
C GLY A 124 0.80 3.71 -17.19
N GLY A 125 -0.45 3.40 -16.83
CA GLY A 125 -1.14 3.86 -15.64
C GLY A 125 -0.77 3.09 -14.37
N GLY A 126 -1.46 3.43 -13.27
CA GLY A 126 -1.18 2.88 -11.95
C GLY A 126 -1.26 1.36 -11.88
N ARG A 127 -2.33 0.75 -12.40
CA ARG A 127 -2.53 -0.71 -12.32
C ARG A 127 -1.41 -1.48 -13.02
N ASN A 128 -1.12 -1.12 -14.27
CA ASN A 128 -0.12 -1.82 -15.08
C ASN A 128 1.30 -1.58 -14.57
N ALA A 129 1.57 -0.39 -14.03
CA ALA A 129 2.87 -0.09 -13.42
C ALA A 129 3.10 -0.96 -12.16
N LEU A 130 2.08 -1.14 -11.32
CA LEU A 130 2.20 -1.94 -10.11
C LEU A 130 2.15 -3.45 -10.37
N SER A 131 1.37 -3.92 -11.36
CA SER A 131 1.27 -5.34 -11.69
C SER A 131 2.60 -5.96 -12.12
N TYR A 132 3.51 -5.17 -12.69
CA TYR A 132 4.87 -5.62 -12.99
C TYR A 132 5.61 -6.08 -11.71
N PHE A 133 5.44 -5.35 -10.61
CA PHE A 133 6.09 -5.65 -9.33
C PHE A 133 5.40 -6.79 -8.56
N GLU A 134 4.10 -6.97 -8.74
CA GLU A 134 3.37 -8.12 -8.18
C GLU A 134 3.95 -9.46 -8.66
N GLY A 135 4.34 -9.54 -9.94
CA GLY A 135 4.95 -10.75 -10.51
C GLY A 135 6.44 -10.92 -10.21
N PHE A 136 7.19 -9.82 -10.13
CA PHE A 136 8.66 -9.85 -10.01
C PHE A 136 9.18 -10.03 -8.57
N GLY A 137 8.32 -9.85 -7.56
CA GLY A 137 8.73 -9.90 -6.15
C GLY A 137 9.31 -11.24 -5.67
N ASN A 138 8.76 -12.36 -6.16
CA ASN A 138 9.05 -13.68 -5.59
C ASN A 138 10.51 -14.14 -5.78
N GLU A 139 11.12 -13.84 -6.93
CA GLU A 139 12.49 -14.29 -7.24
C GLU A 139 13.53 -13.67 -6.30
N LYS A 140 13.44 -12.35 -6.05
CA LYS A 140 14.40 -11.66 -5.17
C LYS A 140 14.16 -11.93 -3.69
N ILE A 141 12.91 -12.15 -3.28
CA ILE A 141 12.60 -12.54 -1.90
C ILE A 141 13.28 -13.89 -1.60
N ASN A 142 13.25 -14.83 -2.54
CA ASN A 142 13.98 -16.10 -2.43
C ASN A 142 15.49 -15.89 -2.25
N GLU A 143 16.08 -14.97 -3.00
CA GLU A 143 17.50 -14.60 -2.83
C GLU A 143 17.78 -14.10 -1.41
N TYR A 144 16.98 -13.17 -0.89
CA TYR A 144 17.17 -12.63 0.47
C TYR A 144 16.96 -13.65 1.57
N ILE A 145 15.97 -14.55 1.43
CA ILE A 145 15.75 -15.64 2.38
C ILE A 145 16.97 -16.58 2.38
N ASN A 146 17.43 -17.00 1.21
CA ASN A 146 18.61 -17.88 1.11
C ASN A 146 19.86 -17.23 1.70
N GLU A 147 20.09 -15.94 1.42
CA GLU A 147 21.21 -15.20 2.01
C GLU A 147 21.10 -15.10 3.54
N PHE A 148 19.90 -14.82 4.07
CA PHE A 148 19.65 -14.76 5.51
C PHE A 148 19.94 -16.12 6.16
N GLU A 149 19.37 -17.20 5.65
CA GLU A 149 19.57 -18.56 6.18
C GLU A 149 21.04 -18.97 6.18
N ASN A 150 21.76 -18.65 5.11
CA ASN A 150 23.20 -18.86 5.01
C ASN A 150 23.98 -18.04 6.06
N LYS A 151 23.53 -16.81 6.37
CA LYS A 151 24.17 -15.96 7.37
C LYS A 151 23.93 -16.48 8.80
N VAL A 152 22.71 -16.91 9.11
CA VAL A 152 22.32 -17.34 10.47
C VAL A 152 22.48 -18.85 10.71
N GLN A 153 22.86 -19.61 9.68
CA GLN A 153 23.07 -21.07 9.71
C GLN A 153 21.84 -21.85 10.23
N ARG A 154 20.64 -21.36 9.90
CA ARG A 154 19.36 -22.00 10.24
C ARG A 154 18.29 -21.58 9.23
N LYS A 155 17.21 -22.38 9.16
CA LYS A 155 16.02 -22.03 8.38
C LYS A 155 15.26 -20.83 8.98
N VAL A 156 14.63 -20.04 8.13
CA VAL A 156 13.67 -19.01 8.56
C VAL A 156 12.48 -19.66 9.25
N LYS A 157 11.93 -19.01 10.28
CA LYS A 157 10.67 -19.47 10.87
C LYS A 157 9.54 -19.35 9.84
N PRO A 158 8.49 -20.17 9.95
CA PRO A 158 7.29 -20.00 9.14
C PRO A 158 6.67 -18.62 9.30
N PHE A 159 6.33 -17.94 8.21
CA PHE A 159 5.64 -16.64 8.24
C PHE A 159 4.74 -16.45 7.02
N ASN A 160 3.72 -15.61 7.15
CA ASN A 160 2.95 -15.09 6.01
C ASN A 160 3.08 -13.58 6.00
N LEU A 161 3.57 -13.01 4.89
CA LEU A 161 3.69 -11.57 4.72
C LEU A 161 2.85 -11.12 3.54
N TYR A 162 1.92 -10.22 3.80
CA TYR A 162 1.07 -9.58 2.81
C TYR A 162 1.57 -8.16 2.56
N ILE A 163 1.78 -7.82 1.29
CA ILE A 163 2.37 -6.57 0.85
C ILE A 163 1.39 -5.91 -0.12
N ASP A 164 0.79 -4.80 0.30
CA ASP A 164 0.08 -3.93 -0.63
C ASP A 164 1.05 -2.89 -1.23
N LEU A 165 1.15 -2.91 -2.55
CA LEU A 165 1.85 -1.94 -3.35
C LEU A 165 0.98 -0.72 -3.58
N VAL A 166 1.56 0.44 -3.29
CA VAL A 166 0.94 1.72 -3.58
C VAL A 166 1.84 2.52 -4.51
N TYR A 167 1.24 3.25 -5.45
CA TYR A 167 2.00 3.99 -6.46
C TYR A 167 2.70 5.23 -5.86
N THR A 168 2.12 5.82 -4.82
CA THR A 168 2.50 7.14 -4.30
C THR A 168 2.00 7.34 -2.87
N GLY A 169 2.17 8.54 -2.32
CA GLY A 169 1.54 8.96 -1.06
C GLY A 169 2.29 8.54 0.22
N THR A 170 3.42 7.85 0.08
CA THR A 170 4.36 7.58 1.18
C THR A 170 5.80 7.65 0.67
N SER A 171 6.80 7.65 1.54
CA SER A 171 8.20 7.32 1.18
C SER A 171 8.79 6.25 2.08
N LYS A 172 7.99 5.74 3.03
CA LYS A 172 8.38 4.73 4.00
C LYS A 172 7.45 3.53 3.89
N ILE A 173 7.95 2.36 4.29
CA ILE A 173 7.12 1.18 4.47
C ILE A 173 6.19 1.46 5.65
N ILE A 174 4.90 1.24 5.47
CA ILE A 174 3.90 1.30 6.53
C ILE A 174 3.76 -0.12 7.06
N GLU A 175 4.27 -0.38 8.25
CA GLU A 175 4.12 -1.66 8.93
C GLU A 175 2.86 -1.64 9.80
N ALA A 176 1.76 -2.19 9.29
CA ALA A 176 0.51 -2.25 10.01
C ALA A 176 0.56 -3.29 11.14
N ASN A 177 1.20 -4.43 10.87
CA ASN A 177 1.52 -5.48 11.82
C ASN A 177 2.64 -6.39 11.26
N ASN A 178 2.93 -7.51 11.92
CA ASN A 178 3.98 -8.43 11.50
C ASN A 178 3.70 -9.18 10.19
N GLU A 179 2.44 -9.27 9.78
CA GLU A 179 1.97 -10.03 8.61
C GLU A 179 1.45 -9.13 7.48
N TYR A 180 1.27 -7.81 7.72
CA TYR A 180 0.73 -6.88 6.73
C TYR A 180 1.53 -5.57 6.66
N ILE A 181 1.99 -5.23 5.45
CA ILE A 181 2.70 -3.99 5.17
C ILE A 181 2.14 -3.32 3.91
N VAL A 182 2.34 -2.00 3.83
CA VAL A 182 2.13 -1.21 2.61
C VAL A 182 3.44 -0.57 2.19
N MET A 183 3.79 -0.67 0.92
CA MET A 183 5.05 -0.13 0.40
C MET A 183 4.92 0.40 -1.02
N ILE A 184 5.82 1.31 -1.39
CA ILE A 184 5.92 1.80 -2.76
C ILE A 184 7.01 1.03 -3.49
N PRO A 185 6.75 0.56 -4.73
CA PRO A 185 7.75 -0.15 -5.51
C PRO A 185 8.77 0.78 -6.21
N VAL A 186 9.25 1.83 -5.53
CA VAL A 186 10.40 2.62 -6.03
C VAL A 186 11.71 2.05 -5.50
N ARG A 187 12.76 2.23 -6.31
CA ARG A 187 13.96 1.39 -6.37
C ARG A 187 14.96 1.38 -5.20
N PRO A 188 14.73 1.99 -4.02
CA PRO A 188 15.42 1.48 -2.84
C PRO A 188 14.58 0.46 -2.08
N ILE A 189 13.26 0.62 -1.95
CA ILE A 189 12.49 0.07 -0.82
C ILE A 189 11.97 -1.36 -1.07
N TYR A 190 11.46 -1.65 -2.26
CA TYR A 190 10.96 -3.00 -2.58
C TYR A 190 12.08 -4.07 -2.62
N PHE A 191 13.31 -3.61 -2.87
CA PHE A 191 14.52 -4.42 -2.93
C PHE A 191 15.57 -3.95 -1.91
N ASP A 192 15.13 -3.33 -0.82
CA ASP A 192 16.05 -2.92 0.24
C ASP A 192 16.49 -4.17 0.99
N LYS A 193 17.70 -4.64 0.67
CA LYS A 193 18.28 -5.83 1.29
C LYS A 193 18.41 -5.66 2.80
N ASP A 194 18.75 -4.46 3.28
CA ASP A 194 18.94 -4.22 4.70
C ASP A 194 17.61 -4.26 5.44
N TRP A 195 16.56 -3.69 4.84
CA TRP A 195 15.20 -3.82 5.39
C TRP A 195 14.76 -5.29 5.41
N TRP A 196 14.94 -6.04 4.31
CA TRP A 196 14.56 -7.46 4.25
C TRP A 196 15.31 -8.31 5.28
N MET A 197 16.61 -8.10 5.44
CA MET A 197 17.42 -8.79 6.45
C MET A 197 16.94 -8.48 7.87
N SER A 198 16.62 -7.22 8.15
CA SER A 198 16.05 -6.80 9.43
C SER A 198 14.66 -7.43 9.66
N LYS A 199 13.80 -7.44 8.64
CA LYS A 199 12.46 -8.01 8.74
C LYS A 199 12.51 -9.52 8.97
N LEU A 200 13.35 -10.26 8.24
CA LEU A 200 13.58 -11.69 8.42
C LEU A 200 14.14 -12.01 9.81
N GLN A 201 14.95 -11.14 10.40
CA GLN A 201 15.40 -11.29 11.78
C GLN A 201 14.25 -11.15 12.79
N GLN A 202 13.28 -10.26 12.53
CA GLN A 202 12.15 -10.01 13.44
C GLN A 202 11.08 -11.10 13.38
N ILE A 203 10.74 -11.55 12.18
CA ILE A 203 9.72 -12.60 11.96
C ILE A 203 10.30 -14.01 12.09
N GLY A 204 11.63 -14.13 12.01
CA GLY A 204 12.41 -15.38 11.95
C GLY A 204 13.02 -15.84 13.26
#